data_AF-J1EA70-F1
#
_entry.id   AF-J1EA70-F1
#
_cell.length_a   1.000
_cell.length_b   1.000
_cell.length_c   1.000
_cell.angle_alpha   90.00
_cell.angle_beta   90.00
_cell.angle_gamma   90.00
#
_symmetry.space_group_name_H-M   'P 1'
#
loop_
_entity.id
_entity.type
_entity.pdbx_description
1 polymer ?
#
loop_
_entity_poly.entity_id
_entity_poly.type
_entity_poly.pdbx_seq_one_letter_code
_entity_poly.pdbx_strand_id
1 'polypeptide(L)'
;MTKLMQWLLLPAAALATLAGCGGDGAPAMPLAEKCATLQGKTLANGSVVIDDAKLAAAAPPQPEYCVVTARFKDSALRFEARLPTTGWNGKLAFLGGGGFDGAMPTAAAAQFSESIFTERYATIGTNGGYDYPPPRDLNYFKGEFALDAAKLLDFAQQSEHRALPPGKEVMAQFFGTPPARSYFEGCSMGGHDALMQAQRFPEDFDGIVARAPAGNVMGLFVQFNRIARQVKGLGGALSPAKQNLLANAVLAQCDGLDGLADSIIARPAACQFDAKALRCTGGADTGDSCLSDAQIATVQAVTSPVATANGAWSHPGYPFGGENSAKGWGEYIWPQASLAGASTQGLFSDGFIRSFIARDASFDTATWNPDQWLDRMTTVGGLFGATDPNLAPLHARGAKLILWNGTTDTSVSAHDTIRYYDQVVSSLGQRKADEAVELFLAPGVGHCFGGPGPDKVDLLQAMATWVEHGVPASQQKLLLRKTDAAGAITMARPMCKHPAYPRYKGTGDVNAAASFDCALE
;
A
#
# COMPACT_ATOMS: atom_id res chain seq x y z
N MET A 1 38.20 40.73 56.25
CA MET A 1 39.35 41.16 55.41
C MET A 1 38.77 41.85 54.19
N THR A 2 38.64 43.18 54.30
CA THR A 2 39.38 44.14 53.44
C THR A 2 38.91 44.07 51.99
N LYS A 3 37.91 44.88 51.63
CA LYS A 3 38.06 46.23 51.03
C LYS A 3 38.81 46.17 49.70
N LEU A 4 38.15 46.57 48.62
CA LEU A 4 38.37 47.86 47.94
C LEU A 4 37.28 48.00 46.84
N MET A 5 36.39 49.00 46.93
CA MET A 5 36.52 50.35 46.34
C MET A 5 36.26 50.33 44.83
N GLN A 6 35.55 51.25 44.19
CA GLN A 6 34.86 52.49 44.57
C GLN A 6 34.12 52.91 43.27
N TRP A 7 32.84 53.32 43.29
CA TRP A 7 32.40 54.73 43.04
C TRP A 7 32.32 55.10 41.53
N LEU A 8 31.40 55.88 40.97
CA LEU A 8 30.46 56.94 41.41
C LEU A 8 29.56 57.31 40.19
N LEU A 9 28.37 57.85 40.48
CA LEU A 9 27.68 58.99 39.82
C LEU A 9 27.12 58.91 38.37
N LEU A 10 25.77 58.99 38.31
CA LEU A 10 24.85 59.87 37.53
C LEU A 10 25.51 61.02 36.71
N PRO A 11 24.92 61.60 35.62
CA PRO A 11 23.47 61.87 35.42
C PRO A 11 22.91 61.89 33.96
N ALA A 12 21.58 62.08 33.87
CA ALA A 12 20.76 62.83 32.90
C ALA A 12 21.10 62.98 31.39
N ALA A 13 20.06 62.66 30.60
CA ALA A 13 19.55 63.35 29.40
C ALA A 13 20.29 63.21 28.05
N ALA A 14 19.60 62.61 27.07
CA ALA A 14 19.38 63.18 25.73
C ALA A 14 18.38 62.31 24.94
N LEU A 15 17.25 62.90 24.54
CA LEU A 15 16.50 62.43 23.37
C LEU A 15 17.35 62.71 22.13
N ALA A 16 17.58 61.69 21.30
CA ALA A 16 17.89 61.86 19.89
C ALA A 16 17.41 60.63 19.10
N THR A 17 16.66 60.94 18.07
CA THR A 17 15.99 60.10 17.08
C THR A 17 16.92 59.19 16.28
N LEU A 18 16.54 57.93 16.11
CA LEU A 18 16.87 57.12 14.93
C LEU A 18 15.56 56.55 14.35
N ALA A 19 14.97 57.34 13.47
CA ALA A 19 14.12 56.82 12.41
C ALA A 19 15.04 56.22 11.33
N GLY A 20 14.69 55.04 10.82
CA GLY A 20 15.28 54.52 9.58
C GLY A 20 15.82 53.09 9.66
N CYS A 21 14.92 52.11 9.56
CA CYS A 21 14.92 51.11 8.49
C CYS A 21 13.53 50.46 8.51
N GLY A 22 12.56 51.16 7.93
CA GLY A 22 11.32 50.54 7.50
C GLY A 22 11.64 49.49 6.45
N GLY A 23 11.60 48.23 6.85
CA GLY A 23 11.31 47.17 5.90
C GLY A 23 9.83 47.26 5.61
N ASP A 24 9.47 47.84 4.46
CA ASP A 24 8.16 47.68 3.84
C ASP A 24 7.99 46.21 3.42
N GLY A 25 7.94 45.31 4.40
CA GLY A 25 7.48 43.96 4.22
C GLY A 25 5.97 44.01 4.28
N ALA A 26 5.31 44.15 3.14
CA ALA A 26 3.90 43.84 3.05
C ALA A 26 3.67 42.49 3.77
N PRO A 27 2.68 42.37 4.67
CA PRO A 27 2.44 41.13 5.39
C PRO A 27 2.32 39.99 4.38
N ALA A 28 3.08 38.91 4.60
CA ALA A 28 3.04 37.77 3.71
C ALA A 28 1.59 37.28 3.58
N MET A 29 1.10 37.18 2.35
CA MET A 29 -0.26 36.74 2.06
C MET A 29 -0.54 35.41 2.78
N PRO A 30 -1.65 35.30 3.53
CA PRO A 30 -2.04 34.04 4.16
C PRO A 30 -2.08 32.90 3.14
N LEU A 31 -1.64 31.70 3.54
CA LEU A 31 -1.61 30.53 2.62
C LEU A 31 -3.01 30.21 2.06
N ALA A 32 -4.06 30.42 2.85
CA ALA A 32 -5.44 30.26 2.39
C ALA A 32 -5.75 31.18 1.20
N GLU A 33 -5.35 32.45 1.25
CA GLU A 33 -5.52 33.42 0.15
C GLU A 33 -4.63 33.10 -1.05
N LYS A 34 -3.41 32.58 -0.82
CA LYS A 34 -2.52 32.15 -1.90
C LYS A 34 -3.11 31.03 -2.75
N CYS A 35 -4.01 30.20 -2.20
CA CYS A 35 -4.51 29.02 -2.89
C CYS A 35 -5.12 29.34 -4.27
N ALA A 36 -6.07 30.27 -4.30
CA ALA A 36 -6.73 30.66 -5.54
C ALA A 36 -5.76 31.29 -6.57
N THR A 37 -4.64 31.86 -6.11
CA THR A 37 -3.62 32.45 -7.01
C THR A 37 -2.83 31.41 -7.80
N LEU A 38 -2.90 30.13 -7.43
CA LEU A 38 -2.21 29.06 -8.15
C LEU A 38 -2.94 28.68 -9.45
N GLN A 39 -4.25 28.90 -9.54
CA GLN A 39 -5.04 28.49 -10.70
C GLN A 39 -4.52 29.15 -11.99
N GLY A 40 -4.38 28.35 -13.05
CA GLY A 40 -3.88 28.81 -14.35
C GLY A 40 -2.37 28.98 -14.44
N LYS A 41 -1.62 28.87 -13.33
CA LYS A 41 -0.15 28.84 -13.40
C LYS A 41 0.35 27.59 -14.13
N THR A 42 1.53 27.74 -14.71
CA THR A 42 2.24 26.65 -15.36
C THR A 42 3.39 26.14 -14.50
N LEU A 43 3.69 24.85 -14.62
CA LEU A 43 4.79 24.16 -13.93
C LEU A 43 5.67 23.46 -14.97
N ALA A 44 6.83 22.95 -14.53
CA ALA A 44 7.76 22.16 -15.35
C ALA A 44 8.05 22.82 -16.70
N ASN A 45 8.49 24.08 -16.66
CA ASN A 45 8.79 24.91 -17.83
C ASN A 45 7.64 25.02 -18.83
N GLY A 46 6.40 25.03 -18.35
CA GLY A 46 5.21 25.19 -19.19
C GLY A 46 4.59 23.88 -19.68
N SER A 47 5.14 22.71 -19.35
CA SER A 47 4.59 21.40 -19.78
C SER A 47 3.36 20.97 -18.97
N VAL A 48 3.18 21.54 -17.77
CA VAL A 48 2.08 21.23 -16.86
C VAL A 48 1.28 22.51 -16.56
N VAL A 49 -0.04 22.39 -16.44
CA VAL A 49 -0.95 23.51 -16.12
C VAL A 49 -1.79 23.15 -14.90
N ILE A 50 -1.93 24.10 -13.97
CA ILE A 50 -2.85 24.01 -12.84
C ILE A 50 -4.25 24.37 -13.33
N ASP A 51 -5.16 23.39 -13.38
CA ASP A 51 -6.54 23.58 -13.85
C ASP A 51 -7.43 24.21 -12.77
N ASP A 52 -7.26 23.77 -11.51
CA ASP A 52 -8.07 24.20 -10.36
C ASP A 52 -7.18 24.30 -9.12
N ALA A 53 -7.49 25.28 -8.25
CA ALA A 53 -6.85 25.47 -6.96
C ALA A 53 -7.86 26.07 -5.98
N LYS A 54 -8.36 25.25 -5.05
CA LYS A 54 -9.46 25.63 -4.15
C LYS A 54 -9.21 25.20 -2.72
N LEU A 55 -9.78 25.95 -1.78
CA LEU A 55 -9.76 25.58 -0.38
C LEU A 55 -10.77 24.46 -0.11
N ALA A 56 -10.30 23.43 0.59
CA ALA A 56 -11.12 22.44 1.25
C ALA A 56 -11.14 22.75 2.74
N ALA A 57 -12.34 22.98 3.28
CA ALA A 57 -12.54 23.31 4.69
C ALA A 57 -12.04 22.18 5.60
N ALA A 58 -11.57 22.55 6.80
CA ALA A 58 -11.16 21.59 7.81
C ALA A 58 -12.32 20.65 8.20
N ALA A 59 -12.04 19.36 8.29
CA ALA A 59 -12.97 18.33 8.73
C ALA A 59 -12.18 17.27 9.52
N PRO A 60 -12.37 17.14 10.85
CA PRO A 60 -11.54 16.25 11.67
C PRO A 60 -11.44 14.83 11.11
N PRO A 61 -10.24 14.23 11.04
CA PRO A 61 -8.95 14.74 11.52
C PRO A 61 -8.20 15.66 10.54
N GLN A 62 -8.77 15.94 9.35
CA GLN A 62 -8.12 16.69 8.29
C GLN A 62 -8.14 18.21 8.59
N PRO A 63 -6.98 18.90 8.56
CA PRO A 63 -6.96 20.36 8.59
C PRO A 63 -7.52 20.96 7.28
N GLU A 64 -7.57 22.29 7.20
CA GLU A 64 -7.86 22.98 5.95
C GLU A 64 -6.69 22.82 4.96
N TYR A 65 -7.01 22.54 3.70
CA TYR A 65 -6.04 22.36 2.62
C TYR A 65 -6.37 23.25 1.41
N CYS A 66 -5.33 23.72 0.72
CA CYS A 66 -5.43 24.07 -0.68
C CYS A 66 -5.34 22.79 -1.53
N VAL A 67 -6.38 22.48 -2.29
CA VAL A 67 -6.43 21.35 -3.22
C VAL A 67 -6.16 21.88 -4.63
N VAL A 68 -5.07 21.40 -5.22
CA VAL A 68 -4.56 21.83 -6.53
C VAL A 68 -4.65 20.65 -7.48
N THR A 69 -5.38 20.77 -8.59
CA THR A 69 -5.37 19.75 -9.65
C THR A 69 -4.64 20.28 -10.87
N ALA A 70 -3.69 19.51 -11.38
CA ALA A 70 -2.87 19.88 -12.53
C ALA A 70 -2.86 18.77 -13.59
N ARG A 71 -2.67 19.16 -14.85
CA ARG A 71 -2.60 18.26 -16.00
C ARG A 71 -1.33 18.46 -16.80
N PHE A 72 -0.82 17.38 -17.38
CA PHE A 72 0.23 17.42 -18.37
C PHE A 72 -0.37 17.79 -19.74
N LYS A 73 0.32 18.62 -20.53
CA LYS A 73 -0.21 19.08 -21.83
C LYS A 73 -0.17 18.01 -22.92
N ASP A 74 0.72 17.04 -22.79
CA ASP A 74 1.08 16.05 -23.81
C ASP A 74 0.52 14.64 -23.52
N SER A 75 -0.20 14.48 -22.40
CA SER A 75 -0.67 13.18 -21.92
C SER A 75 -1.95 13.34 -21.10
N ALA A 76 -2.63 12.22 -20.84
CA ALA A 76 -3.80 12.18 -19.98
C ALA A 76 -3.45 12.12 -18.48
N LEU A 77 -2.16 12.19 -18.15
CA LEU A 77 -1.68 12.23 -16.77
C LEU A 77 -2.12 13.51 -16.07
N ARG A 78 -2.63 13.34 -14.86
CA ARG A 78 -3.04 14.41 -13.95
C ARG A 78 -2.55 14.09 -12.55
N PHE A 79 -2.33 15.13 -11.75
CA PHE A 79 -2.08 14.98 -10.34
C PHE A 79 -2.91 15.96 -9.51
N GLU A 80 -3.20 15.55 -8.28
CA GLU A 80 -3.76 16.38 -7.23
C GLU A 80 -2.70 16.59 -6.15
N ALA A 81 -2.48 17.83 -5.74
CA ALA A 81 -1.70 18.17 -4.56
C ALA A 81 -2.60 18.77 -3.47
N ARG A 82 -2.45 18.33 -2.22
CA ARG A 82 -3.14 18.90 -1.05
C ARG A 82 -2.12 19.56 -0.14
N LEU A 83 -2.27 20.86 0.06
CA LEU A 83 -1.29 21.71 0.76
C LEU A 83 -1.94 22.27 2.02
N PRO A 84 -1.53 21.86 3.23
CA PRO A 84 -2.16 22.36 4.46
C PRO A 84 -1.96 23.88 4.57
N THR A 85 -3.01 24.62 4.88
CA THR A 85 -2.94 26.11 4.95
C THR A 85 -2.27 26.61 6.22
N THR A 86 -2.06 25.74 7.21
CA THR A 86 -1.33 26.07 8.44
C THR A 86 -0.50 24.87 8.91
N GLY A 87 0.65 25.14 9.52
CA GLY A 87 1.44 24.13 10.24
C GLY A 87 1.99 22.99 9.38
N TRP A 88 2.24 23.23 8.08
CA TRP A 88 2.95 22.26 7.23
C TRP A 88 4.29 21.86 7.90
N ASN A 89 4.53 20.56 8.04
CA ASN A 89 5.76 20.04 8.65
C ASN A 89 7.00 20.09 7.74
N GLY A 90 6.89 20.66 6.53
CA GLY A 90 8.00 20.73 5.58
C GLY A 90 8.20 19.44 4.77
N LYS A 91 7.30 18.46 4.89
CA LYS A 91 7.43 17.13 4.26
C LYS A 91 6.33 16.89 3.22
N LEU A 92 6.66 16.06 2.24
CA LEU A 92 5.74 15.53 1.23
C LEU A 92 5.43 14.05 1.53
N ALA A 93 4.16 13.66 1.43
CA ALA A 93 3.71 12.28 1.34
C ALA A 93 3.03 12.03 -0.01
N PHE A 94 3.66 11.24 -0.87
CA PHE A 94 3.07 10.79 -2.12
C PHE A 94 2.22 9.55 -1.86
N LEU A 95 0.99 9.56 -2.35
CA LEU A 95 0.02 8.49 -2.17
C LEU A 95 -0.04 7.63 -3.43
N GLY A 96 0.27 6.35 -3.29
CA GLY A 96 0.12 5.38 -4.38
C GLY A 96 -1.34 5.10 -4.73
N GLY A 97 -1.57 4.57 -5.92
CA GLY A 97 -2.89 4.27 -6.45
C GLY A 97 -3.51 2.96 -5.92
N GLY A 98 -4.49 2.43 -6.65
CA GLY A 98 -5.20 1.19 -6.37
C GLY A 98 -5.96 0.61 -7.57
N GLY A 99 -5.87 -0.72 -7.72
CA GLY A 99 -6.50 -1.45 -8.82
C GLY A 99 -5.84 -1.14 -10.16
N PHE A 100 -6.63 -0.85 -11.18
CA PHE A 100 -6.16 -0.36 -12.48
C PHE A 100 -6.06 1.17 -12.58
N ASP A 101 -6.17 1.89 -11.46
CA ASP A 101 -6.25 3.36 -11.35
C ASP A 101 -7.09 4.06 -12.41
N GLY A 102 -6.91 5.35 -12.70
CA GLY A 102 -7.92 6.19 -13.35
C GLY A 102 -8.53 7.25 -12.43
N ALA A 103 -8.09 7.33 -11.18
CA ALA A 103 -8.54 8.36 -10.24
C ALA A 103 -7.40 8.74 -9.30
N MET A 104 -7.39 9.99 -8.84
CA MET A 104 -6.38 10.47 -7.92
C MET A 104 -6.68 9.91 -6.53
N PRO A 105 -5.70 9.29 -5.85
CA PRO A 105 -5.89 8.84 -4.49
C PRO A 105 -6.10 10.06 -3.61
N THR A 106 -7.24 10.11 -2.93
CA THR A 106 -7.52 11.14 -1.93
C THR A 106 -6.97 10.67 -0.60
N ALA A 107 -6.22 11.52 0.11
CA ALA A 107 -5.95 11.31 1.52
C ALA A 107 -7.28 11.31 2.31
N ALA A 108 -7.91 10.15 2.49
CA ALA A 108 -9.02 9.99 3.43
C ALA A 108 -8.45 9.81 4.85
N ALA A 109 -9.24 10.17 5.87
CA ALA A 109 -8.84 10.32 7.28
C ALA A 109 -7.94 9.22 7.90
N ALA A 110 -7.85 8.03 7.33
CA ALA A 110 -7.15 6.88 7.91
C ALA A 110 -6.57 5.90 6.88
N GLN A 111 -6.35 6.31 5.62
CA GLN A 111 -6.15 5.29 4.57
C GLN A 111 -4.93 4.41 4.83
N PHE A 112 -3.84 4.93 5.43
CA PHE A 112 -2.74 4.11 5.97
C PHE A 112 -2.04 4.71 7.20
N SER A 113 -1.69 6.00 7.16
CA SER A 113 -0.94 6.68 8.25
C SER A 113 -1.64 7.97 8.69
N GLU A 114 -1.96 8.08 9.98
CA GLU A 114 -2.68 9.22 10.57
C GLU A 114 -1.82 10.50 10.63
N SER A 115 -0.50 10.33 10.67
CA SER A 115 0.53 11.37 10.63
C SER A 115 0.41 12.30 9.43
N ILE A 116 -0.12 11.82 8.30
CA ILE A 116 -0.43 12.67 7.13
C ILE A 116 -1.25 13.90 7.55
N PHE A 117 -2.25 13.70 8.42
CA PHE A 117 -3.11 14.78 8.91
C PHE A 117 -2.59 15.40 10.20
N THR A 118 -2.18 14.58 11.18
CA THR A 118 -1.80 15.10 12.51
C THR A 118 -0.50 15.88 12.48
N GLU A 119 0.46 15.51 11.62
CA GLU A 119 1.69 16.27 11.36
C GLU A 119 1.58 17.18 10.14
N ARG A 120 0.46 17.15 9.41
CA ARG A 120 0.16 18.04 8.29
C ARG A 120 1.20 17.96 7.18
N TYR A 121 1.36 16.77 6.62
CA TYR A 121 2.08 16.59 5.36
C TYR A 121 1.35 17.32 4.23
N ALA A 122 2.12 17.82 3.26
CA ALA A 122 1.57 18.09 1.95
C ALA A 122 1.50 16.76 1.18
N THR A 123 0.44 16.52 0.41
CA THR A 123 0.27 15.25 -0.31
C THR A 123 0.22 15.43 -1.82
N ILE A 124 0.64 14.41 -2.56
CA ILE A 124 0.45 14.30 -4.02
C ILE A 124 -0.15 12.93 -4.34
N GLY A 125 -1.03 12.86 -5.33
CA GLY A 125 -1.51 11.62 -5.94
C GLY A 125 -1.83 11.84 -7.43
N THR A 126 -1.76 10.78 -8.23
CA THR A 126 -1.98 10.85 -9.69
C THR A 126 -3.17 10.01 -10.13
N ASN A 127 -3.64 10.27 -11.34
CA ASN A 127 -4.68 9.44 -11.96
C ASN A 127 -4.14 8.15 -12.62
N GLY A 128 -2.83 7.90 -12.56
CA GLY A 128 -2.21 6.76 -13.25
C GLY A 128 -2.16 6.89 -14.78
N GLY A 129 -2.34 8.09 -15.35
CA GLY A 129 -2.21 8.33 -16.80
C GLY A 129 -3.51 8.26 -17.59
N TYR A 130 -4.66 8.10 -16.93
CA TYR A 130 -5.97 8.20 -17.58
C TYR A 130 -7.07 8.54 -16.56
N ASP A 131 -8.27 8.85 -17.04
CA ASP A 131 -9.41 9.18 -16.16
C ASP A 131 -10.49 8.08 -16.23
N TYR A 132 -10.84 7.56 -15.06
CA TYR A 132 -11.95 6.67 -14.73
C TYR A 132 -12.36 6.92 -13.25
N PRO A 133 -12.93 8.09 -12.94
CA PRO A 133 -13.28 8.46 -11.57
C PRO A 133 -14.47 7.64 -11.03
N PRO A 134 -14.63 7.52 -9.71
CA PRO A 134 -15.81 6.89 -9.10
C PRO A 134 -17.14 7.57 -9.50
N PRO A 135 -18.27 6.85 -9.47
CA PRO A 135 -18.40 5.42 -9.14
C PRO A 135 -17.89 4.51 -10.25
N ARG A 136 -17.18 3.44 -9.88
CA ARG A 136 -16.62 2.47 -10.83
C ARG A 136 -17.64 1.37 -11.15
N ASP A 137 -17.89 1.11 -12.43
CA ASP A 137 -18.75 0.02 -12.90
C ASP A 137 -17.94 -1.22 -13.32
N LEU A 138 -18.59 -2.25 -13.88
CA LEU A 138 -17.91 -3.48 -14.33
C LEU A 138 -16.91 -3.26 -15.48
N ASN A 139 -17.06 -2.19 -16.27
CA ASN A 139 -16.12 -1.85 -17.34
C ASN A 139 -14.76 -1.40 -16.79
N TYR A 140 -14.71 -0.90 -15.55
CA TYR A 140 -13.45 -0.58 -14.86
C TYR A 140 -12.45 -1.75 -14.93
N PHE A 141 -12.94 -2.95 -14.62
CA PHE A 141 -12.12 -4.15 -14.57
C PHE A 141 -11.63 -4.61 -15.94
N LYS A 142 -12.16 -4.10 -17.05
CA LYS A 142 -11.67 -4.47 -18.38
C LYS A 142 -10.28 -3.92 -18.64
N GLY A 143 -9.88 -2.83 -17.99
CA GLY A 143 -8.53 -2.26 -18.15
C GLY A 143 -8.25 -1.76 -19.58
N GLU A 144 -9.28 -1.36 -20.34
CA GLU A 144 -9.14 -1.02 -21.77
C GLU A 144 -8.18 0.15 -22.05
N PHE A 145 -7.91 1.01 -21.05
CA PHE A 145 -6.88 2.04 -21.15
C PHE A 145 -5.51 1.45 -21.54
N ALA A 146 -5.22 0.21 -21.12
CA ALA A 146 -3.96 -0.48 -21.41
C ALA A 146 -3.79 -0.84 -22.89
N LEU A 147 -4.84 -0.68 -23.72
CA LEU A 147 -4.75 -0.75 -25.18
C LEU A 147 -4.05 0.48 -25.78
N ASP A 148 -3.96 1.58 -25.04
CA ASP A 148 -3.13 2.73 -25.37
C ASP A 148 -1.75 2.55 -24.73
N ALA A 149 -0.68 2.60 -25.54
CA ALA A 149 0.68 2.35 -25.07
C ALA A 149 1.18 3.45 -24.11
N ALA A 150 0.76 4.70 -24.31
CA ALA A 150 1.17 5.81 -23.45
C ALA A 150 0.48 5.71 -22.08
N LYS A 151 -0.83 5.41 -22.06
CA LYS A 151 -1.57 5.20 -20.81
C LYS A 151 -1.07 3.99 -20.05
N LEU A 152 -0.79 2.89 -20.74
CA LEU A 152 -0.19 1.70 -20.13
C LEU A 152 1.18 2.03 -19.52
N LEU A 153 2.01 2.80 -20.21
CA LEU A 153 3.33 3.18 -19.72
C LEU A 153 3.25 4.07 -18.47
N ASP A 154 2.32 5.02 -18.47
CA ASP A 154 2.07 5.86 -17.28
C ASP A 154 1.63 5.03 -16.09
N PHE A 155 0.58 4.23 -16.26
CA PHE A 155 0.05 3.35 -15.22
C PHE A 155 1.09 2.35 -14.71
N ALA A 156 1.88 1.75 -15.60
CA ALA A 156 2.78 0.69 -15.23
C ALA A 156 4.02 1.19 -14.48
N GLN A 157 4.51 2.42 -14.74
CA GLN A 157 5.76 2.87 -14.14
C GLN A 157 6.04 4.38 -14.08
N GLN A 158 5.40 5.23 -14.89
CA GLN A 158 5.89 6.62 -15.04
C GLN A 158 5.10 7.66 -14.26
N SER A 159 3.85 7.36 -13.93
CA SER A 159 2.87 8.30 -13.39
C SER A 159 3.41 9.10 -12.18
N GLU A 160 3.95 8.39 -11.19
CA GLU A 160 4.41 8.96 -9.92
C GLU A 160 5.69 9.77 -10.12
N HIS A 161 6.65 9.19 -10.84
CA HIS A 161 7.94 9.81 -11.17
C HIS A 161 7.74 11.13 -11.94
N ARG A 162 6.86 11.14 -12.94
CA ARG A 162 6.56 12.32 -13.75
C ARG A 162 5.87 13.41 -12.94
N ALA A 163 4.96 13.04 -12.03
CA ALA A 163 4.19 13.98 -11.24
C ALA A 163 4.97 14.61 -10.07
N LEU A 164 6.00 13.93 -9.57
CA LEU A 164 6.73 14.36 -8.39
C LEU A 164 7.44 15.73 -8.56
N PRO A 165 8.25 15.99 -9.61
CA PRO A 165 8.90 17.29 -9.78
C PRO A 165 7.92 18.48 -9.86
N PRO A 166 6.88 18.49 -10.74
CA PRO A 166 5.93 19.61 -10.77
C PRO A 166 5.11 19.72 -9.48
N GLY A 167 4.83 18.61 -8.78
CA GLY A 167 4.20 18.67 -7.46
C GLY A 167 5.07 19.35 -6.40
N LYS A 168 6.39 19.09 -6.39
CA LYS A 168 7.35 19.82 -5.55
C LYS A 168 7.43 21.31 -5.93
N GLU A 169 7.30 21.63 -7.21
CA GLU A 169 7.25 23.01 -7.69
C GLU A 169 6.01 23.76 -7.18
N VAL A 170 4.83 23.12 -7.20
CA VAL A 170 3.61 23.69 -6.58
C VAL A 170 3.83 24.02 -5.11
N MET A 171 4.45 23.11 -4.35
CA MET A 171 4.78 23.33 -2.94
C MET A 171 5.74 24.51 -2.75
N ALA A 172 6.76 24.62 -3.60
CA ALA A 172 7.69 25.75 -3.57
C ALA A 172 6.98 27.08 -3.86
N GLN A 173 6.04 27.11 -4.82
CA GLN A 173 5.27 28.32 -5.11
C GLN A 173 4.29 28.69 -3.98
N PHE A 174 3.73 27.72 -3.28
CA PHE A 174 2.74 27.93 -2.21
C PHE A 174 3.41 28.29 -0.87
N PHE A 175 4.34 27.47 -0.41
CA PHE A 175 5.03 27.59 0.88
C PHE A 175 6.27 28.48 0.84
N GLY A 176 6.79 28.80 -0.36
CA GLY A 176 8.04 29.54 -0.54
C GLY A 176 9.31 28.67 -0.51
N THR A 177 9.18 27.37 -0.29
CA THR A 177 10.29 26.40 -0.30
C THR A 177 9.77 25.01 -0.71
N PRO A 178 10.55 24.19 -1.44
CA PRO A 178 10.18 22.80 -1.70
C PRO A 178 10.19 21.97 -0.40
N PRO A 179 9.57 20.76 -0.39
CA PRO A 179 9.66 19.86 0.75
C PRO A 179 11.12 19.49 1.07
N ALA A 180 11.46 19.45 2.35
CA ALA A 180 12.79 19.04 2.83
C ALA A 180 13.00 17.51 2.71
N ARG A 181 11.90 16.75 2.79
CA ARG A 181 11.86 15.29 2.62
C ARG A 181 10.63 14.86 1.84
N SER A 182 10.79 13.81 1.04
CA SER A 182 9.73 13.21 0.23
C SER A 182 9.56 11.75 0.61
N TYR A 183 8.36 11.39 1.02
CA TYR A 183 7.99 10.03 1.38
C TYR A 183 6.93 9.50 0.43
N PHE A 184 6.89 8.19 0.25
CA PHE A 184 5.85 7.49 -0.52
C PHE A 184 5.15 6.47 0.38
N GLU A 185 3.82 6.39 0.32
CA GLU A 185 3.05 5.29 0.90
C GLU A 185 1.92 4.86 -0.04
N GLY A 186 1.84 3.56 -0.31
CA GLY A 186 0.78 2.99 -1.12
C GLY A 186 0.49 1.54 -0.74
N CYS A 187 -0.71 1.09 -1.09
CA CYS A 187 -1.11 -0.30 -0.90
C CYS A 187 -1.65 -0.93 -2.18
N SER A 188 -1.51 -2.24 -2.35
CA SER A 188 -1.99 -2.94 -3.55
C SER A 188 -1.24 -2.48 -4.80
N MET A 189 -1.92 -1.91 -5.80
CA MET A 189 -1.28 -1.22 -6.91
C MET A 189 -0.39 -0.07 -6.42
N GLY A 190 -0.82 0.72 -5.43
CA GLY A 190 0.05 1.69 -4.79
C GLY A 190 1.29 1.08 -4.11
N GLY A 191 1.21 -0.17 -3.65
CA GLY A 191 2.37 -0.90 -3.16
C GLY A 191 3.28 -1.39 -4.30
N HIS A 192 2.71 -1.73 -5.46
CA HIS A 192 3.48 -1.91 -6.70
C HIS A 192 4.19 -0.61 -7.10
N ASP A 193 3.50 0.52 -7.09
CA ASP A 193 4.07 1.83 -7.43
C ASP A 193 5.23 2.16 -6.48
N ALA A 194 5.07 1.90 -5.18
CA ALA A 194 6.13 2.03 -4.19
C ALA A 194 7.38 1.21 -4.56
N LEU A 195 7.21 -0.05 -5.00
CA LEU A 195 8.33 -0.88 -5.45
C LEU A 195 8.95 -0.37 -6.75
N MET A 196 8.15 0.15 -7.68
CA MET A 196 8.66 0.78 -8.91
C MET A 196 9.50 2.01 -8.60
N GLN A 197 9.06 2.84 -7.66
CA GLN A 197 9.85 3.98 -7.17
C GLN A 197 11.15 3.50 -6.50
N ALA A 198 11.09 2.43 -5.71
CA ALA A 198 12.28 1.89 -5.05
C ALA A 198 13.32 1.30 -6.04
N GLN A 199 12.86 0.63 -7.09
CA GLN A 199 13.71 -0.12 -8.02
C GLN A 199 14.19 0.74 -9.20
N ARG A 200 13.32 1.56 -9.79
CA ARG A 200 13.58 2.27 -11.05
C ARG A 200 13.87 3.74 -10.89
N PHE A 201 13.30 4.37 -9.87
CA PHE A 201 13.47 5.80 -9.57
C PHE A 201 13.97 6.00 -8.14
N PRO A 202 15.10 5.35 -7.76
CA PRO A 202 15.64 5.39 -6.41
C PRO A 202 15.87 6.82 -5.92
N GLU A 203 16.01 7.75 -6.89
CA GLU A 203 15.78 9.18 -7.05
C GLU A 203 14.76 10.02 -6.30
N ASP A 204 13.58 9.45 -6.15
CA ASP A 204 12.37 10.24 -5.97
C ASP A 204 12.03 10.48 -4.50
N PHE A 205 12.21 9.46 -3.68
CA PHE A 205 11.82 9.45 -2.26
C PHE A 205 12.97 9.10 -1.31
N ASP A 206 13.00 9.79 -0.17
CA ASP A 206 13.92 9.50 0.94
C ASP A 206 13.47 8.23 1.71
N GLY A 207 12.16 7.95 1.73
CA GLY A 207 11.59 6.79 2.40
C GLY A 207 10.29 6.30 1.74
N ILE A 208 10.14 4.99 1.59
CA ILE A 208 9.07 4.35 0.83
C ILE A 208 8.38 3.27 1.67
N VAL A 209 7.06 3.33 1.80
CA VAL A 209 6.23 2.32 2.45
C VAL A 209 5.41 1.60 1.38
N ALA A 210 5.70 0.31 1.17
CA ALA A 210 4.98 -0.56 0.24
C ALA A 210 4.12 -1.57 1.02
N ARG A 211 2.81 -1.32 1.07
CA ARG A 211 1.84 -2.22 1.71
C ARG A 211 1.22 -3.16 0.68
N ALA A 212 1.06 -4.43 1.01
CA ALA A 212 0.52 -5.47 0.15
C ALA A 212 0.92 -5.28 -1.34
N PRO A 213 2.23 -5.21 -1.65
CA PRO A 213 2.68 -4.71 -2.93
C PRO A 213 2.39 -5.70 -4.07
N ALA A 214 1.59 -5.28 -5.05
CA ALA A 214 1.28 -6.07 -6.23
C ALA A 214 2.46 -6.14 -7.23
N GLY A 215 3.70 -6.33 -6.76
CA GLY A 215 4.90 -6.22 -7.59
C GLY A 215 5.08 -7.35 -8.60
N ASN A 216 4.76 -8.58 -8.22
CA ASN A 216 4.76 -9.76 -9.11
C ASN A 216 3.46 -9.84 -9.92
N VAL A 217 3.18 -8.82 -10.72
CA VAL A 217 1.95 -8.72 -11.51
C VAL A 217 1.70 -9.94 -12.40
N MET A 218 2.73 -10.50 -13.05
CA MET A 218 2.56 -11.66 -13.93
C MET A 218 2.13 -12.89 -13.15
N GLY A 219 2.87 -13.26 -12.10
CA GLY A 219 2.51 -14.41 -11.27
C GLY A 219 1.15 -14.23 -10.60
N LEU A 220 0.86 -13.02 -10.13
CA LEU A 220 -0.43 -12.65 -9.54
C LEU A 220 -1.60 -12.94 -10.49
N PHE A 221 -1.53 -12.45 -11.74
CA PHE A 221 -2.63 -12.64 -12.70
C PHE A 221 -2.72 -14.07 -13.25
N VAL A 222 -1.61 -14.81 -13.31
CA VAL A 222 -1.64 -16.27 -13.56
C VAL A 222 -2.39 -16.99 -12.44
N GLN A 223 -2.13 -16.64 -11.18
CA GLN A 223 -2.82 -17.22 -10.03
C GLN A 223 -4.29 -16.83 -9.97
N PHE A 224 -4.63 -15.56 -10.21
CA PHE A 224 -6.03 -15.11 -10.28
C PHE A 224 -6.80 -15.86 -11.37
N ASN A 225 -6.21 -16.06 -12.56
CA ASN A 225 -6.84 -16.83 -13.62
C ASN A 225 -7.08 -18.28 -13.19
N ARG A 226 -6.08 -18.93 -12.60
CA ARG A 226 -6.18 -20.30 -12.09
C ARG A 226 -7.31 -20.45 -11.08
N ILE A 227 -7.40 -19.56 -10.09
CA ILE A 227 -8.46 -19.57 -9.07
C ILE A 227 -9.82 -19.29 -9.71
N ALA A 228 -9.92 -18.25 -10.54
CA ALA A 228 -11.18 -17.85 -11.17
C ALA A 228 -11.75 -18.96 -12.05
N ARG A 229 -10.92 -19.76 -12.75
CA ARG A 229 -11.37 -20.92 -13.53
C ARG A 229 -11.98 -22.01 -12.65
N GLN A 230 -11.41 -22.27 -11.46
CA GLN A 230 -11.99 -23.23 -10.51
C GLN A 230 -13.31 -22.72 -9.94
N VAL A 231 -13.35 -21.45 -9.52
CA VAL A 231 -14.54 -20.81 -8.95
C VAL A 231 -15.70 -20.73 -9.96
N LYS A 232 -15.42 -20.40 -11.23
CA LYS A 232 -16.40 -20.37 -12.33
C LYS A 232 -16.81 -21.79 -12.77
N GLY A 233 -16.01 -22.81 -12.47
CA GLY A 233 -16.27 -24.20 -12.82
C GLY A 233 -17.47 -24.79 -12.08
N LEU A 234 -18.16 -25.76 -12.70
CA LEU A 234 -19.33 -26.41 -12.12
C LEU A 234 -18.98 -27.05 -10.77
N GLY A 235 -19.60 -26.55 -9.69
CA GLY A 235 -19.44 -27.07 -8.33
C GLY A 235 -18.12 -26.69 -7.65
N GLY A 236 -17.31 -25.79 -8.21
CA GLY A 236 -16.03 -25.38 -7.63
C GLY A 236 -16.12 -24.32 -6.53
N ALA A 237 -17.16 -23.49 -6.52
CA ALA A 237 -17.37 -22.47 -5.49
C ALA A 237 -17.86 -23.07 -4.16
N LEU A 238 -17.43 -22.47 -3.05
CA LEU A 238 -17.88 -22.84 -1.71
C LEU A 238 -19.07 -21.97 -1.28
N SER A 239 -20.13 -22.61 -0.78
CA SER A 239 -21.24 -21.93 -0.10
C SER A 239 -20.73 -21.22 1.17
N PRO A 240 -21.43 -20.21 1.71
CA PRO A 240 -21.06 -19.61 3.00
C PRO A 240 -20.92 -20.64 4.14
N ALA A 241 -21.77 -21.66 4.17
CA ALA A 241 -21.69 -22.73 5.16
C ALA A 241 -20.41 -23.58 5.00
N LYS A 242 -19.98 -23.85 3.76
CA LYS A 242 -18.72 -24.54 3.47
C LYS A 242 -17.48 -23.69 3.71
N GLN A 243 -17.57 -22.37 3.49
CA GLN A 243 -16.52 -21.44 3.90
C GLN A 243 -16.33 -21.47 5.42
N ASN A 244 -17.43 -21.50 6.19
CA ASN A 244 -17.37 -21.68 7.65
C ASN A 244 -16.81 -23.05 8.05
N LEU A 245 -17.21 -24.14 7.37
CA LEU A 245 -16.65 -25.47 7.61
C LEU A 245 -15.13 -25.47 7.42
N LEU A 246 -14.65 -24.89 6.32
CA LEU A 246 -13.23 -24.77 6.01
C LEU A 246 -12.50 -23.93 7.05
N ALA A 247 -12.99 -22.72 7.34
CA ALA A 247 -12.40 -21.81 8.32
C ALA A 247 -12.27 -22.46 9.70
N ASN A 248 -13.32 -23.15 10.17
CA ASN A 248 -13.32 -23.83 11.46
C ASN A 248 -12.28 -24.96 11.50
N ALA A 249 -12.16 -25.74 10.41
CA ALA A 249 -11.18 -26.83 10.34
C ALA A 249 -9.74 -26.32 10.30
N VAL A 250 -9.51 -25.23 9.55
CA VAL A 250 -8.22 -24.53 9.50
C VAL A 250 -7.85 -23.99 10.88
N LEU A 251 -8.74 -23.25 11.54
CA LEU A 251 -8.48 -22.69 12.88
C LEU A 251 -8.25 -23.78 13.92
N ALA A 252 -8.99 -24.89 13.87
CA ALA A 252 -8.79 -26.02 14.77
C ALA A 252 -7.39 -26.63 14.68
N GLN A 253 -6.74 -26.58 13.51
CA GLN A 253 -5.37 -27.06 13.32
C GLN A 253 -4.32 -25.97 13.56
N CYS A 254 -4.62 -24.72 13.21
CA CYS A 254 -3.60 -23.70 13.00
C CYS A 254 -3.60 -22.53 13.99
N ASP A 255 -4.74 -22.18 14.60
CA ASP A 255 -4.88 -21.00 15.47
C ASP A 255 -3.89 -21.07 16.64
N GLY A 256 -3.94 -22.17 17.41
CA GLY A 256 -3.07 -22.36 18.58
C GLY A 256 -1.57 -22.54 18.31
N LEU A 257 -1.10 -22.53 17.05
CA LEU A 257 0.32 -22.80 16.72
C LEU A 257 1.25 -21.65 17.11
N ASP A 258 0.72 -20.46 17.39
CA ASP A 258 1.43 -19.32 17.94
C ASP A 258 1.30 -19.20 19.48
N GLY A 259 0.61 -20.15 20.11
CA GLY A 259 0.42 -20.22 21.55
C GLY A 259 -0.84 -19.54 22.07
N LEU A 260 -1.72 -19.05 21.17
CA LEU A 260 -3.02 -18.48 21.52
C LEU A 260 -4.10 -18.97 20.54
N ALA A 261 -5.31 -19.24 21.03
CA ALA A 261 -6.46 -19.49 20.17
C ALA A 261 -7.37 -18.27 20.21
N ASP A 262 -7.15 -17.31 19.30
CA ASP A 262 -7.91 -16.06 19.18
C ASP A 262 -8.50 -15.83 17.78
N SER A 263 -8.61 -16.92 17.00
CA SER A 263 -9.04 -16.90 15.60
C SER A 263 -8.13 -16.10 14.67
N ILE A 264 -6.86 -15.95 15.03
CA ILE A 264 -5.83 -15.27 14.25
C ILE A 264 -4.64 -16.20 14.10
N ILE A 265 -4.35 -16.62 12.88
CA ILE A 265 -3.15 -17.40 12.57
C ILE A 265 -1.97 -16.42 12.47
N ALA A 266 -1.21 -16.26 13.56
CA ALA A 266 -0.03 -15.38 13.58
C ALA A 266 1.23 -16.04 13.00
N ARG A 267 1.21 -17.37 12.84
CA ARG A 267 2.28 -18.16 12.19
C ARG A 267 1.76 -18.90 10.96
N PRO A 268 1.45 -18.19 9.86
CA PRO A 268 0.90 -18.82 8.66
C PRO A 268 1.83 -19.90 8.09
N ALA A 269 3.16 -19.77 8.21
CA ALA A 269 4.10 -20.79 7.73
C ALA A 269 3.99 -22.12 8.49
N ALA A 270 3.57 -22.10 9.76
CA ALA A 270 3.37 -23.29 10.57
C ALA A 270 2.06 -24.03 10.24
N CYS A 271 1.11 -23.36 9.58
CA CYS A 271 -0.18 -23.93 9.22
C CYS A 271 -0.09 -24.83 7.99
N GLN A 272 0.02 -26.15 8.22
CA GLN A 272 0.09 -27.17 7.17
C GLN A 272 -1.24 -27.92 7.02
N PHE A 273 -2.33 -27.18 6.76
CA PHE A 273 -3.68 -27.75 6.63
C PHE A 273 -3.88 -28.42 5.25
N ASP A 274 -4.48 -29.62 5.21
CA ASP A 274 -4.91 -30.30 3.98
C ASP A 274 -6.44 -30.41 3.94
N ALA A 275 -7.05 -29.73 2.97
CA ALA A 275 -8.50 -29.70 2.76
C ALA A 275 -9.11 -31.07 2.45
N LYS A 276 -8.30 -32.10 2.09
CA LYS A 276 -8.78 -33.48 1.96
C LYS A 276 -9.35 -34.04 3.26
N ALA A 277 -8.98 -33.49 4.41
CA ALA A 277 -9.59 -33.83 5.70
C ALA A 277 -11.12 -33.57 5.73
N LEU A 278 -11.62 -32.68 4.86
CA LEU A 278 -13.04 -32.35 4.74
C LEU A 278 -13.75 -33.06 3.58
N ARG A 279 -13.10 -34.01 2.90
CA ARG A 279 -13.62 -34.61 1.67
C ARG A 279 -14.93 -35.37 1.90
N CYS A 280 -15.93 -35.09 1.07
CA CYS A 280 -17.16 -35.87 1.03
C CYS A 280 -16.91 -37.33 0.64
N THR A 281 -17.67 -38.25 1.24
CA THR A 281 -17.66 -39.67 0.85
C THR A 281 -17.97 -39.79 -0.64
N GLY A 282 -17.12 -40.51 -1.38
CA GLY A 282 -17.27 -40.66 -2.84
C GLY A 282 -16.90 -39.42 -3.68
N GLY A 283 -16.53 -38.28 -3.07
CA GLY A 283 -16.04 -37.09 -3.78
C GLY A 283 -17.12 -36.17 -4.36
N ALA A 284 -18.38 -36.60 -4.37
CA ALA A 284 -19.51 -35.78 -4.79
C ALA A 284 -19.92 -34.80 -3.68
N ASP A 285 -20.48 -33.65 -4.07
CA ASP A 285 -21.09 -32.73 -3.11
C ASP A 285 -22.32 -33.38 -2.48
N THR A 286 -22.32 -33.54 -1.15
CA THR A 286 -23.42 -34.15 -0.38
C THR A 286 -24.04 -33.20 0.65
N GLY A 287 -23.75 -31.90 0.55
CA GLY A 287 -24.24 -30.87 1.47
C GLY A 287 -23.11 -30.12 2.19
N ASP A 288 -23.46 -29.36 3.23
CA ASP A 288 -22.57 -28.38 3.87
C ASP A 288 -21.61 -28.95 4.92
N SER A 289 -21.64 -30.26 5.19
CA SER A 289 -20.77 -30.92 6.18
C SER A 289 -19.44 -31.44 5.61
N CYS A 290 -19.21 -31.29 4.31
CA CYS A 290 -17.99 -31.74 3.63
C CYS A 290 -17.76 -30.95 2.34
N LEU A 291 -16.58 -31.14 1.74
CA LEU A 291 -16.17 -30.55 0.47
C LEU A 291 -16.08 -31.63 -0.61
N SER A 292 -16.64 -31.34 -1.79
CA SER A 292 -16.49 -32.19 -2.98
C SER A 292 -15.06 -32.15 -3.53
N ASP A 293 -14.72 -33.04 -4.44
CA ASP A 293 -13.41 -33.02 -5.12
C ASP A 293 -13.16 -31.71 -5.87
N ALA A 294 -14.20 -31.13 -6.49
CA ALA A 294 -14.11 -29.84 -7.15
C ALA A 294 -13.85 -28.69 -6.15
N GLN A 295 -14.51 -28.71 -4.99
CA GLN A 295 -14.31 -27.70 -3.93
C GLN A 295 -12.92 -27.82 -3.31
N ILE A 296 -12.42 -29.04 -3.08
CA ILE A 296 -11.05 -29.28 -2.62
C ILE A 296 -10.04 -28.80 -3.65
N ALA A 297 -10.29 -29.04 -4.95
CA ALA A 297 -9.43 -28.53 -6.02
C ALA A 297 -9.38 -26.99 -6.03
N THR A 298 -10.49 -26.31 -5.74
CA THR A 298 -10.50 -24.84 -5.55
C THR A 298 -9.64 -24.42 -4.38
N VAL A 299 -9.79 -25.05 -3.21
CA VAL A 299 -8.98 -24.73 -2.01
C VAL A 299 -7.48 -24.94 -2.30
N GLN A 300 -7.13 -26.06 -2.94
CA GLN A 300 -5.77 -26.34 -3.38
C GLN A 300 -5.27 -25.32 -4.40
N ALA A 301 -6.11 -24.90 -5.35
CA ALA A 301 -5.71 -23.88 -6.32
C ALA A 301 -5.37 -22.55 -5.65
N VAL A 302 -6.09 -22.17 -4.59
CA VAL A 302 -5.81 -20.95 -3.80
C VAL A 302 -4.48 -21.06 -3.06
N THR A 303 -4.22 -22.16 -2.35
CA THR A 303 -3.12 -22.24 -1.39
C THR A 303 -1.81 -22.83 -1.94
N SER A 304 -1.84 -23.47 -3.11
CA SER A 304 -0.65 -24.08 -3.71
C SER A 304 0.03 -23.17 -4.74
N PRO A 305 1.36 -23.32 -4.94
CA PRO A 305 2.08 -22.56 -5.95
C PRO A 305 1.62 -22.88 -7.38
N VAL A 306 1.83 -21.93 -8.28
CA VAL A 306 1.68 -22.08 -9.74
C VAL A 306 2.91 -21.49 -10.43
N ALA A 307 3.29 -22.06 -11.57
CA ALA A 307 4.30 -21.49 -12.45
C ALA A 307 3.98 -21.80 -13.92
N THR A 308 4.49 -20.97 -14.82
CA THR A 308 4.59 -21.32 -16.25
C THR A 308 5.54 -22.50 -16.44
N ALA A 309 5.42 -23.23 -17.55
CA ALA A 309 6.21 -24.42 -17.85
C ALA A 309 7.72 -24.16 -17.86
N ASN A 310 8.14 -22.95 -18.26
CA ASN A 310 9.54 -22.53 -18.23
C ASN A 310 10.00 -21.96 -16.87
N GLY A 311 9.11 -21.86 -15.88
CA GLY A 311 9.37 -21.31 -14.56
C GLY A 311 9.56 -19.78 -14.51
N ALA A 312 9.43 -19.07 -15.63
CA ALA A 312 9.70 -17.63 -15.68
C ALA A 312 8.72 -16.80 -14.83
N TRP A 313 7.46 -17.25 -14.75
CA TRP A 313 6.43 -16.57 -13.97
C TRP A 313 5.85 -17.54 -12.96
N SER A 314 5.87 -17.17 -11.68
CA SER A 314 5.38 -18.03 -10.60
C SER A 314 4.69 -17.23 -9.50
N HIS A 315 3.80 -17.89 -8.79
CA HIS A 315 3.15 -17.36 -7.60
C HIS A 315 3.10 -18.44 -6.51
N PRO A 316 3.40 -18.10 -5.24
CA PRO A 316 3.56 -19.10 -4.18
C PRO A 316 2.23 -19.68 -3.64
N GLY A 317 1.10 -19.09 -4.02
CA GLY A 317 -0.20 -19.38 -3.42
C GLY A 317 -0.48 -18.45 -2.23
N TYR A 318 -1.65 -18.58 -1.62
CA TYR A 318 -2.07 -17.77 -0.47
C TYR A 318 -1.97 -18.58 0.83
N PRO A 319 -1.62 -17.94 1.96
CA PRO A 319 -1.74 -18.57 3.27
C PRO A 319 -3.20 -18.91 3.61
N PHE A 320 -3.40 -19.90 4.46
CA PHE A 320 -4.67 -20.12 5.14
C PHE A 320 -4.94 -19.02 6.18
N GLY A 321 -6.21 -18.77 6.44
CA GLY A 321 -6.74 -17.77 7.36
C GLY A 321 -7.82 -16.90 6.72
N GLY A 322 -8.96 -16.74 7.41
CA GLY A 322 -10.03 -15.84 6.99
C GLY A 322 -10.86 -16.35 5.80
N GLU A 323 -11.00 -17.66 5.64
CA GLU A 323 -11.73 -18.30 4.52
C GLU A 323 -13.21 -17.91 4.47
N ASN A 324 -13.79 -17.59 5.64
CA ASN A 324 -15.16 -17.10 5.82
C ASN A 324 -15.25 -15.59 6.11
N SER A 325 -14.12 -14.88 6.08
CA SER A 325 -14.08 -13.45 6.35
C SER A 325 -14.28 -12.66 5.06
N ALA A 326 -15.10 -11.61 5.13
CA ALA A 326 -15.23 -10.65 4.02
C ALA A 326 -13.85 -10.06 3.67
N LYS A 327 -13.05 -9.69 4.66
CA LYS A 327 -11.67 -9.18 4.48
C LYS A 327 -10.61 -10.27 4.48
N GLY A 328 -10.99 -11.51 4.18
CA GLY A 328 -10.08 -12.62 3.90
C GLY A 328 -10.32 -13.11 2.48
N TRP A 329 -10.82 -14.34 2.33
CA TRP A 329 -11.12 -14.92 1.02
C TRP A 329 -12.39 -14.33 0.38
N GLY A 330 -13.31 -13.81 1.20
CA GLY A 330 -14.64 -13.32 0.79
C GLY A 330 -14.64 -12.24 -0.29
N GLU A 331 -13.76 -11.25 -0.17
CA GLU A 331 -13.75 -10.06 -1.04
C GLU A 331 -13.17 -10.34 -2.43
N TYR A 332 -12.26 -11.31 -2.56
CA TYR A 332 -11.47 -11.50 -3.78
C TYR A 332 -11.77 -12.80 -4.53
N ILE A 333 -12.00 -13.90 -3.81
CA ILE A 333 -12.07 -15.24 -4.41
C ILE A 333 -13.49 -15.58 -4.84
N TRP A 334 -14.50 -15.26 -4.03
CA TRP A 334 -15.86 -15.75 -4.24
C TRP A 334 -16.70 -14.85 -5.16
N PRO A 335 -17.67 -15.43 -5.91
CA PRO A 335 -18.65 -14.68 -6.68
C PRO A 335 -19.46 -13.71 -5.83
N GLN A 336 -19.69 -12.50 -6.35
CA GLN A 336 -20.51 -11.48 -5.68
C GLN A 336 -21.66 -11.02 -6.57
N ALA A 337 -22.83 -10.83 -5.96
CA ALA A 337 -24.01 -10.34 -6.68
C ALA A 337 -23.81 -8.93 -7.26
N SER A 338 -23.11 -8.06 -6.52
CA SER A 338 -22.69 -6.72 -6.98
C SER A 338 -21.77 -6.76 -8.19
N LEU A 339 -21.12 -7.91 -8.44
CA LEU A 339 -20.20 -8.13 -9.56
C LEU A 339 -20.82 -9.04 -10.63
N ALA A 340 -22.15 -9.08 -10.73
CA ALA A 340 -22.88 -9.94 -11.66
C ALA A 340 -22.50 -11.43 -11.58
N GLY A 341 -22.16 -11.91 -10.38
CA GLY A 341 -21.77 -13.30 -10.14
C GLY A 341 -20.32 -13.61 -10.50
N ALA A 342 -19.49 -12.60 -10.80
CA ALA A 342 -18.04 -12.76 -10.91
C ALA A 342 -17.34 -12.54 -9.56
N SER A 343 -16.10 -13.01 -9.45
CA SER A 343 -15.20 -12.67 -8.35
C SER A 343 -14.30 -11.50 -8.74
N THR A 344 -13.84 -10.73 -7.76
CA THR A 344 -12.94 -9.58 -7.98
C THR A 344 -11.64 -10.03 -8.67
N GLN A 345 -11.02 -11.13 -8.24
CA GLN A 345 -9.85 -11.70 -8.92
C GLN A 345 -10.15 -12.06 -10.37
N GLY A 346 -11.31 -12.68 -10.62
CA GLY A 346 -11.71 -13.09 -11.96
C GLY A 346 -11.87 -11.90 -12.90
N LEU A 347 -12.50 -10.82 -12.45
CA LEU A 347 -12.67 -9.61 -13.25
C LEU A 347 -11.33 -8.93 -13.56
N PHE A 348 -10.46 -8.77 -12.55
CA PHE A 348 -9.12 -8.22 -12.73
C PHE A 348 -8.26 -9.08 -13.68
N SER A 349 -8.28 -10.41 -13.52
CA SER A 349 -7.59 -11.33 -14.42
C SER A 349 -8.12 -11.25 -15.85
N ASP A 350 -9.44 -11.20 -16.02
CA ASP A 350 -10.05 -11.15 -17.34
C ASP A 350 -9.65 -9.87 -18.09
N GLY A 351 -9.67 -8.71 -17.43
CA GLY A 351 -9.20 -7.45 -18.04
C GLY A 351 -7.70 -7.43 -18.28
N PHE A 352 -6.90 -7.94 -17.34
CA PHE A 352 -5.46 -8.04 -17.52
C PHE A 352 -5.10 -8.86 -18.77
N ILE A 353 -5.70 -10.04 -18.92
CA ILE A 353 -5.45 -10.92 -20.07
C ILE A 353 -5.90 -10.23 -21.36
N ARG A 354 -7.10 -9.63 -21.41
CA ARG A 354 -7.62 -8.98 -22.62
C ARG A 354 -6.78 -7.77 -23.03
N SER A 355 -6.58 -6.82 -22.13
CA SER A 355 -6.05 -5.50 -22.50
C SER A 355 -4.53 -5.41 -22.40
N PHE A 356 -3.90 -6.13 -21.47
CA PHE A 356 -2.45 -6.06 -21.28
C PHE A 356 -1.75 -7.14 -22.10
N ILE A 357 -2.22 -8.39 -22.04
CA ILE A 357 -1.58 -9.52 -22.72
C ILE A 357 -2.06 -9.62 -24.18
N ALA A 358 -3.31 -10.06 -24.40
CA ALA A 358 -3.87 -10.35 -25.71
C ALA A 358 -4.03 -9.11 -26.59
N ARG A 359 -4.12 -7.92 -25.98
CA ARG A 359 -4.33 -6.64 -26.66
C ARG A 359 -5.62 -6.63 -27.50
N ASP A 360 -6.62 -7.38 -27.03
CA ASP A 360 -7.92 -7.57 -27.65
C ASP A 360 -8.99 -7.62 -26.56
N ALA A 361 -9.85 -6.60 -26.54
CA ALA A 361 -10.94 -6.46 -25.56
C ALA A 361 -11.99 -7.58 -25.68
N SER A 362 -12.04 -8.29 -26.82
CA SER A 362 -12.98 -9.38 -27.07
C SER A 362 -12.41 -10.78 -26.78
N PHE A 363 -11.14 -10.88 -26.38
CA PHE A 363 -10.47 -12.16 -26.15
C PHE A 363 -11.19 -13.02 -25.10
N ASP A 364 -11.36 -14.31 -25.41
CA ASP A 364 -11.94 -15.30 -24.49
C ASP A 364 -10.90 -15.82 -23.50
N THR A 365 -10.94 -15.27 -22.29
CA THR A 365 -9.99 -15.56 -21.21
C THR A 365 -10.13 -16.97 -20.63
N ALA A 366 -11.23 -17.68 -20.93
CA ALA A 366 -11.39 -19.09 -20.54
C ALA A 366 -10.45 -20.02 -21.34
N THR A 367 -10.02 -19.59 -22.53
CA THR A 367 -9.09 -20.32 -23.40
C THR A 367 -7.62 -19.96 -23.17
N TRP A 368 -7.35 -18.97 -22.31
CA TRP A 368 -6.00 -18.49 -22.08
C TRP A 368 -5.12 -19.58 -21.45
N ASN A 369 -3.97 -19.81 -22.07
CA ASN A 369 -2.88 -20.62 -21.52
C ASN A 369 -1.61 -19.76 -21.46
N PRO A 370 -1.08 -19.43 -20.27
CA PRO A 370 0.06 -18.52 -20.14
C PRO A 370 1.31 -19.01 -20.89
N ASP A 371 1.49 -20.33 -21.04
CA ASP A 371 2.65 -20.91 -21.74
C ASP A 371 2.69 -20.59 -23.24
N GLN A 372 1.55 -20.22 -23.83
CA GLN A 372 1.46 -19.78 -25.23
C GLN A 372 1.74 -18.29 -25.41
N TRP A 373 1.87 -17.53 -24.31
CA TRP A 373 2.00 -16.07 -24.31
C TRP A 373 3.30 -15.58 -23.66
N LEU A 374 4.29 -16.45 -23.46
CA LEU A 374 5.52 -16.15 -22.71
C LEU A 374 6.27 -14.91 -23.23
N ASP A 375 6.38 -14.72 -24.55
CA ASP A 375 7.04 -13.55 -25.15
C ASP A 375 6.29 -12.24 -24.83
N ARG A 376 4.96 -12.28 -24.93
CA ARG A 376 4.12 -11.12 -24.61
C ARG A 376 4.14 -10.83 -23.11
N MET A 377 4.06 -11.86 -22.28
CA MET A 377 4.20 -11.73 -20.82
C MET A 377 5.57 -11.15 -20.44
N THR A 378 6.64 -11.51 -21.16
CA THR A 378 7.98 -10.92 -20.95
C THR A 378 8.00 -9.44 -21.29
N THR A 379 7.41 -9.04 -22.42
CA THR A 379 7.28 -7.62 -22.77
C THR A 379 6.51 -6.83 -21.71
N VAL A 380 5.35 -7.33 -21.27
CA VAL A 380 4.54 -6.63 -20.25
C VAL A 380 5.21 -6.66 -18.89
N GLY A 381 5.82 -7.78 -18.49
CA GLY A 381 6.56 -7.92 -17.25
C GLY A 381 7.77 -6.98 -17.18
N GLY A 382 8.46 -6.72 -18.28
CA GLY A 382 9.55 -5.73 -18.33
C GLY A 382 9.08 -4.28 -18.10
N LEU A 383 7.80 -3.99 -18.37
CA LEU A 383 7.20 -2.66 -18.19
C LEU A 383 6.54 -2.50 -16.81
N PHE A 384 5.87 -3.55 -16.32
CA PHE A 384 4.94 -3.50 -15.19
C PHE A 384 5.38 -4.37 -14.00
N GLY A 385 6.43 -5.18 -14.15
CA GLY A 385 6.97 -5.98 -13.05
C GLY A 385 7.80 -5.11 -12.10
N ALA A 386 7.46 -5.17 -10.81
CA ALA A 386 8.21 -4.54 -9.72
C ALA A 386 8.86 -5.62 -8.82
N THR A 387 9.65 -6.51 -9.42
CA THR A 387 10.26 -7.67 -8.75
C THR A 387 11.78 -7.69 -8.80
N ASP A 388 12.43 -6.61 -9.23
CA ASP A 388 13.90 -6.54 -9.24
C ASP A 388 14.43 -6.48 -7.80
N PRO A 389 15.17 -7.51 -7.32
CA PRO A 389 15.69 -7.50 -5.95
C PRO A 389 16.92 -6.59 -5.78
N ASN A 390 17.48 -6.04 -6.86
CA ASN A 390 18.66 -5.18 -6.79
C ASN A 390 18.31 -3.77 -6.28
N LEU A 391 18.26 -3.62 -4.96
CA LEU A 391 18.07 -2.33 -4.31
C LEU A 391 19.39 -1.61 -3.97
N ALA A 392 20.49 -1.95 -4.64
CA ALA A 392 21.79 -1.29 -4.41
C ALA A 392 21.75 0.23 -4.68
N PRO A 393 21.05 0.73 -5.72
CA PRO A 393 20.89 2.18 -5.92
C PRO A 393 20.13 2.87 -4.78
N LEU A 394 19.05 2.26 -4.29
CA LEU A 394 18.27 2.76 -3.15
C LEU A 394 19.14 2.83 -1.89
N HIS A 395 19.87 1.76 -1.58
CA HIS A 395 20.80 1.70 -0.45
C HIS A 395 21.90 2.77 -0.57
N ALA A 396 22.52 2.91 -1.75
CA ALA A 396 23.60 3.87 -1.98
C ALA A 396 23.15 5.33 -1.76
N ARG A 397 21.88 5.63 -2.03
CA ARG A 397 21.28 6.95 -1.78
C ARG A 397 20.90 7.16 -0.31
N GLY A 398 20.96 6.12 0.52
CA GLY A 398 20.57 6.15 1.92
C GLY A 398 19.06 6.09 2.14
N ALA A 399 18.26 5.91 1.08
CA ALA A 399 16.82 5.80 1.17
C ALA A 399 16.40 4.48 1.85
N LYS A 400 15.18 4.46 2.39
CA LYS A 400 14.63 3.34 3.18
C LYS A 400 13.34 2.79 2.56
N LEU A 401 13.12 1.50 2.75
CA LEU A 401 11.93 0.78 2.31
C LEU A 401 11.33 -0.01 3.48
N ILE A 402 10.05 0.18 3.75
CA ILE A 402 9.27 -0.69 4.61
C ILE A 402 8.29 -1.48 3.74
N LEU A 403 8.37 -2.80 3.82
CA LEU A 403 7.40 -3.73 3.27
C LEU A 403 6.40 -4.11 4.37
N TRP A 404 5.13 -4.19 4.03
CA TRP A 404 4.08 -4.64 4.94
C TRP A 404 3.05 -5.50 4.22
N ASN A 405 2.57 -6.59 4.82
CA ASN A 405 1.48 -7.39 4.23
C ASN A 405 0.56 -7.97 5.32
N GLY A 406 -0.75 -7.94 5.09
CA GLY A 406 -1.71 -8.70 5.88
C GLY A 406 -1.57 -10.20 5.61
N THR A 407 -1.70 -11.05 6.63
CA THR A 407 -1.53 -12.51 6.46
C THR A 407 -2.79 -13.22 5.95
N THR A 408 -3.95 -12.56 5.90
CA THR A 408 -5.18 -13.12 5.28
C THR A 408 -5.53 -12.42 3.96
N ASP A 409 -4.57 -11.70 3.39
CA ASP A 409 -4.71 -11.02 2.11
C ASP A 409 -4.78 -12.04 0.96
N THR A 410 -5.91 -12.07 0.27
CA THR A 410 -6.13 -12.89 -0.93
C THR A 410 -6.14 -12.08 -2.22
N SER A 411 -5.81 -10.79 -2.17
CA SER A 411 -5.44 -10.05 -3.38
C SER A 411 -3.94 -10.19 -3.62
N VAL A 412 -3.11 -9.85 -2.64
CA VAL A 412 -1.64 -9.91 -2.75
C VAL A 412 -1.11 -10.80 -1.63
N SER A 413 -0.50 -11.92 -2.02
CA SER A 413 -0.07 -12.94 -1.07
C SER A 413 1.09 -12.47 -0.19
N ALA A 414 0.95 -12.63 1.12
CA ALA A 414 2.04 -12.44 2.06
C ALA A 414 3.26 -13.34 1.74
N HIS A 415 3.03 -14.55 1.22
CA HIS A 415 4.12 -15.43 0.77
C HIS A 415 4.94 -14.78 -0.35
N ASP A 416 4.31 -13.99 -1.22
CA ASP A 416 5.01 -13.35 -2.34
C ASP A 416 5.84 -12.16 -1.88
N THR A 417 5.31 -11.37 -0.94
CA THR A 417 6.06 -10.29 -0.30
C THR A 417 7.27 -10.81 0.49
N ILE A 418 7.14 -11.92 1.21
CA ILE A 418 8.25 -12.61 1.88
C ILE A 418 9.30 -13.04 0.84
N ARG A 419 8.85 -13.71 -0.23
CA ARG A 419 9.73 -14.17 -1.31
C ARG A 419 10.55 -13.02 -1.92
N TYR A 420 9.93 -11.88 -2.19
CA TYR A 420 10.63 -10.71 -2.70
C TYR A 420 11.63 -10.15 -1.68
N TYR A 421 11.24 -10.04 -0.40
CA TYR A 421 12.15 -9.61 0.67
C TYR A 421 13.39 -10.51 0.77
N ASP A 422 13.21 -11.83 0.74
CA ASP A 422 14.32 -12.80 0.80
C ASP A 422 15.26 -12.66 -0.41
N GLN A 423 14.71 -12.40 -1.60
CA GLN A 423 15.50 -12.12 -2.80
C GLN A 423 16.30 -10.83 -2.67
N VAL A 424 15.72 -9.77 -2.11
CA VAL A 424 16.41 -8.50 -1.83
C VAL A 424 17.55 -8.72 -0.83
N VAL A 425 17.31 -9.44 0.27
CA VAL A 425 18.32 -9.78 1.27
C VAL A 425 19.47 -10.59 0.64
N SER A 426 19.13 -11.56 -0.20
CA SER A 426 20.11 -12.37 -0.94
C SER A 426 20.95 -11.53 -1.91
N SER A 427 20.33 -10.59 -2.63
CA SER A 427 20.99 -9.73 -3.62
C SER A 427 21.89 -8.67 -2.98
N LEU A 428 21.41 -7.98 -1.94
CA LEU A 428 22.17 -6.92 -1.24
C LEU A 428 23.20 -7.46 -0.24
N GLY A 429 22.92 -8.64 0.32
CA GLY A 429 23.54 -9.15 1.54
C GLY A 429 22.90 -8.56 2.81
N GLN A 430 22.79 -9.40 3.84
CA GLN A 430 22.07 -9.13 5.09
C GLN A 430 22.35 -7.74 5.68
N ARG A 431 23.63 -7.37 5.86
CA ARG A 431 24.00 -6.10 6.49
C ARG A 431 23.44 -4.88 5.77
N LYS A 432 23.54 -4.84 4.43
CA LYS A 432 23.02 -3.71 3.65
C LYS A 432 21.49 -3.71 3.62
N ALA A 433 20.88 -4.89 3.56
CA ALA A 433 19.44 -5.02 3.66
C ALA A 433 18.93 -4.49 5.01
N ASP A 434 19.58 -4.82 6.14
CA ASP A 434 19.20 -4.31 7.47
C ASP A 434 19.31 -2.78 7.60
N GLU A 435 20.19 -2.15 6.81
CA GLU A 435 20.35 -0.68 6.78
C GLU A 435 19.27 0.03 5.94
N ALA A 436 18.54 -0.68 5.06
CA ALA A 436 17.67 -0.07 4.06
C ALA A 436 16.25 -0.66 3.96
N VAL A 437 16.02 -1.90 4.37
CA VAL A 437 14.76 -2.61 4.12
C VAL A 437 14.28 -3.37 5.37
N GLU A 438 13.04 -3.15 5.77
CA GLU A 438 12.35 -3.96 6.79
C GLU A 438 11.04 -4.51 6.25
N LEU A 439 10.72 -5.77 6.59
CA LEU A 439 9.44 -6.40 6.30
C LEU A 439 8.67 -6.64 7.61
N PHE A 440 7.37 -6.33 7.59
CA PHE A 440 6.45 -6.60 8.69
C PHE A 440 5.21 -7.32 8.17
N LEU A 441 4.80 -8.39 8.86
CA LEU A 441 3.55 -9.08 8.58
C LEU A 441 2.51 -8.68 9.62
N ALA A 442 1.26 -8.55 9.20
CA ALA A 442 0.14 -8.24 10.08
C ALA A 442 -0.81 -9.45 10.18
N PRO A 443 -0.66 -10.27 11.23
CA PRO A 443 -1.53 -11.42 11.50
C PRO A 443 -3.01 -11.10 11.45
N GLY A 444 -3.77 -11.88 10.68
CA GLY A 444 -5.22 -11.75 10.60
C GLY A 444 -5.70 -10.51 9.86
N VAL A 445 -4.80 -9.76 9.21
CA VAL A 445 -5.17 -8.56 8.45
C VAL A 445 -5.40 -8.93 6.99
N GLY A 446 -6.48 -8.38 6.42
CA GLY A 446 -6.88 -8.56 5.04
C GLY A 446 -6.04 -7.77 4.04
N HIS A 447 -6.57 -7.65 2.83
CA HIS A 447 -5.96 -6.81 1.80
C HIS A 447 -5.97 -5.34 2.24
N CYS A 448 -4.77 -4.79 2.48
CA CYS A 448 -4.50 -3.45 2.97
C CYS A 448 -4.98 -3.14 4.41
N PHE A 449 -6.16 -3.61 4.81
CA PHE A 449 -6.78 -3.34 6.11
C PHE A 449 -7.89 -4.36 6.43
N GLY A 450 -8.50 -4.23 7.61
CA GLY A 450 -9.59 -5.09 8.07
C GLY A 450 -9.13 -6.52 8.36
N GLY A 451 -10.09 -7.45 8.41
CA GLY A 451 -9.86 -8.83 8.85
C GLY A 451 -10.04 -8.98 10.37
N PRO A 452 -9.83 -10.18 10.96
CA PRO A 452 -9.91 -10.40 12.41
C PRO A 452 -8.78 -9.72 13.21
N GLY A 453 -7.60 -9.52 12.63
CA GLY A 453 -6.44 -8.94 13.30
C GLY A 453 -6.43 -7.41 13.44
N PRO A 454 -5.41 -6.85 14.13
CA PRO A 454 -5.21 -5.41 14.25
C PRO A 454 -4.56 -4.82 13.00
N ASP A 455 -5.28 -3.93 12.31
CA ASP A 455 -5.00 -3.49 10.95
C ASP A 455 -4.41 -2.08 10.82
N LYS A 456 -4.31 -1.32 11.91
CA LYS A 456 -3.83 0.06 11.90
C LYS A 456 -2.43 0.20 12.47
N VAL A 457 -1.55 0.84 11.71
CA VAL A 457 -0.21 1.27 12.15
C VAL A 457 0.27 2.42 11.27
N ASP A 458 0.89 3.42 11.89
CA ASP A 458 1.45 4.58 11.18
C ASP A 458 2.87 4.26 10.72
N LEU A 459 3.00 3.79 9.48
CA LEU A 459 4.30 3.44 8.91
C LEU A 459 5.00 4.65 8.29
N LEU A 460 4.26 5.69 7.92
CA LEU A 460 4.86 6.91 7.37
C LEU A 460 5.63 7.69 8.44
N GLN A 461 5.08 7.80 9.65
CA GLN A 461 5.79 8.39 10.79
C GLN A 461 7.01 7.55 11.17
N ALA A 462 6.86 6.23 11.17
CA ALA A 462 7.98 5.32 11.43
C ALA A 462 9.09 5.47 10.38
N MET A 463 8.71 5.58 9.12
CA MET A 463 9.62 5.83 8.00
C MET A 463 10.34 7.17 8.16
N ALA A 464 9.62 8.24 8.49
CA ALA A 464 10.23 9.55 8.71
C ALA A 464 11.24 9.51 9.86
N THR A 465 10.91 8.84 10.95
CA THR A 465 11.82 8.63 12.08
C THR A 465 13.07 7.84 11.67
N TRP A 466 12.94 6.83 10.81
CA TRP A 466 14.08 6.09 10.31
C TRP A 466 14.99 6.95 9.43
N VAL A 467 14.41 7.67 8.48
CA VAL A 467 15.16 8.53 7.55
C VAL A 467 15.85 9.70 8.28
N GLU A 468 15.15 10.34 9.22
CA GLU A 468 15.61 11.59 9.85
C GLU A 468 16.47 11.36 11.10
N HIS A 469 16.27 10.24 11.80
CA HIS A 469 16.93 9.96 13.08
C HIS A 469 17.73 8.65 13.09
N GLY A 470 17.72 7.89 11.99
CA GLY A 470 18.47 6.64 11.90
C GLY A 470 17.94 5.53 12.81
N VAL A 471 16.67 5.62 13.24
CA VAL A 471 16.03 4.63 14.11
C VAL A 471 15.06 3.79 13.28
N PRO A 472 15.43 2.54 12.89
CA PRO A 472 14.56 1.67 12.11
C PRO A 472 13.20 1.40 12.76
N ALA A 473 12.17 1.10 11.98
CA ALA A 473 10.82 0.88 12.48
C ALA A 473 10.77 -0.26 13.52
N SER A 474 11.59 -1.29 13.34
CA SER A 474 11.73 -2.40 14.30
C SER A 474 12.20 -1.97 15.70
N GLN A 475 12.85 -0.81 15.83
CA GLN A 475 13.36 -0.28 17.09
C GLN A 475 12.40 0.72 17.76
N GLN A 476 11.32 1.10 17.08
CA GLN A 476 10.38 2.14 17.53
C GLN A 476 9.23 1.61 18.40
N LYS A 477 9.18 0.29 18.67
CA LYS A 477 8.12 -0.36 19.49
C LYS A 477 6.70 -0.08 18.96
N LEU A 478 6.56 -0.11 17.63
CA LEU A 478 5.30 0.14 16.95
C LEU A 478 4.25 -0.91 17.32
N LEU A 479 2.99 -0.48 17.37
CA LEU A 479 1.84 -1.34 17.65
C LEU A 479 0.92 -1.37 16.44
N LEU A 480 0.53 -2.59 16.06
CA LEU A 480 -0.67 -2.82 15.27
C LEU A 480 -1.88 -2.65 16.19
N ARG A 481 -2.88 -1.90 15.74
CA ARG A 481 -4.10 -1.60 16.51
C ARG A 481 -5.34 -1.98 15.71
N LYS A 482 -6.35 -2.54 16.39
CA LYS A 482 -7.72 -2.63 15.92
C LYS A 482 -8.55 -1.61 16.67
N THR A 483 -9.48 -0.93 16.00
CA THR A 483 -10.38 0.01 16.67
C THR A 483 -11.84 -0.33 16.39
N ASP A 484 -12.72 0.03 17.32
CA ASP A 484 -14.15 0.05 17.06
C ASP A 484 -14.58 1.27 16.20
N ALA A 485 -15.88 1.41 15.97
CA ALA A 485 -16.46 2.52 15.21
C ALA A 485 -16.31 3.88 15.91
N ALA A 486 -16.09 3.91 17.23
CA ALA A 486 -15.83 5.13 18.00
C ALA A 486 -14.33 5.50 18.03
N GLY A 487 -13.47 4.64 17.48
CA GLY A 487 -12.02 4.83 17.45
C GLY A 487 -11.28 4.30 18.68
N ALA A 488 -11.97 3.63 19.61
CA ALA A 488 -11.33 3.02 20.77
C ALA A 488 -10.56 1.77 20.35
N ILE A 489 -9.35 1.59 20.90
CA ILE A 489 -8.51 0.41 20.62
C ILE A 489 -9.15 -0.82 21.28
N THR A 490 -9.51 -1.82 20.48
CA THR A 490 -10.11 -3.08 20.93
C THR A 490 -9.11 -4.23 20.98
N MET A 491 -8.03 -4.14 20.21
CA MET A 491 -6.95 -5.12 20.19
C MET A 491 -5.65 -4.45 19.77
N ALA A 492 -4.53 -4.84 20.37
CA ALA A 492 -3.21 -4.44 19.93
C ALA A 492 -2.20 -5.59 19.96
N ARG A 493 -1.24 -5.55 19.02
CA ARG A 493 -0.11 -6.49 18.96
C ARG A 493 1.17 -5.70 18.65
N PRO A 494 2.34 -6.12 19.17
CA PRO A 494 3.61 -5.54 18.74
C PRO A 494 3.84 -5.80 17.25
N MET A 495 4.39 -4.83 16.53
CA MET A 495 4.80 -4.99 15.15
C MET A 495 6.17 -5.66 15.09
N CYS A 496 6.23 -6.90 14.59
CA CYS A 496 7.44 -7.70 14.61
C CYS A 496 8.11 -7.73 13.22
N LYS A 497 9.41 -7.40 13.18
CA LYS A 497 10.20 -7.48 11.95
C LYS A 497 10.34 -8.94 11.53
N HIS A 498 9.95 -9.26 10.30
CA HIS A 498 10.08 -10.60 9.72
C HIS A 498 11.53 -11.10 9.85
N PRO A 499 11.76 -12.38 10.22
CA PRO A 499 10.79 -13.47 10.37
C PRO A 499 10.13 -13.58 11.76
N ALA A 500 10.19 -12.53 12.60
CA ALA A 500 9.50 -12.57 13.88
C ALA A 500 7.98 -12.30 13.76
N TYR A 501 7.22 -12.86 14.69
CA TYR A 501 5.77 -12.70 14.84
C TYR A 501 5.38 -12.37 16.29
N PRO A 502 4.20 -11.79 16.56
CA PRO A 502 3.74 -11.51 17.92
C PRO A 502 3.28 -12.80 18.61
N ARG A 503 4.07 -13.30 19.57
CA ARG A 503 3.78 -14.51 20.34
C ARG A 503 3.18 -14.15 21.70
N TYR A 504 2.07 -14.80 22.07
CA TYR A 504 1.46 -14.61 23.39
C TYR A 504 2.35 -15.17 24.50
N LYS A 505 2.46 -14.44 25.61
CA LYS A 505 3.29 -14.81 26.78
C LYS A 505 2.69 -15.94 27.62
N GLY A 506 1.44 -16.31 27.38
CA GLY A 506 0.67 -17.24 28.21
C GLY A 506 -0.03 -16.57 29.41
N THR A 507 0.17 -15.27 29.62
CA THR A 507 -0.44 -14.49 30.71
C THR A 507 -0.76 -13.07 30.26
N GLY A 508 -1.77 -12.45 30.88
CA GLY A 508 -2.20 -11.08 30.57
C GLY A 508 -3.40 -11.03 29.61
N ASP A 509 -3.96 -9.84 29.41
CA ASP A 509 -5.07 -9.64 28.49
C ASP A 509 -4.65 -9.97 27.05
N VAL A 510 -5.36 -10.91 26.42
CA VAL A 510 -5.11 -11.35 25.03
C VAL A 510 -5.33 -10.23 24.02
N ASN A 511 -6.01 -9.13 24.38
CA ASN A 511 -6.18 -7.96 23.51
C ASN A 511 -5.11 -6.88 23.73
N ALA A 512 -4.26 -7.00 24.75
CA ALA A 512 -3.23 -6.01 25.07
C ALA A 512 -1.86 -6.39 24.48
N ALA A 513 -1.21 -5.44 23.79
CA ALA A 513 0.11 -5.67 23.20
C ALA A 513 1.19 -6.07 24.23
N ALA A 514 1.08 -5.60 25.48
CA ALA A 514 2.02 -5.95 26.55
C ALA A 514 2.07 -7.45 26.87
N SER A 515 1.02 -8.20 26.53
CA SER A 515 0.92 -9.65 26.72
C SER A 515 1.63 -10.46 25.64
N PHE A 516 2.31 -9.80 24.70
CA PHE A 516 3.01 -10.42 23.58
C PHE A 516 4.48 -9.99 23.57
N ASP A 517 5.34 -10.85 23.01
CA ASP A 517 6.70 -10.50 22.59
C ASP A 517 6.89 -10.91 21.13
N CYS A 518 7.82 -10.25 20.43
CA CYS A 518 8.24 -10.73 19.13
C CYS A 518 9.12 -11.98 19.29
N ALA A 519 8.71 -13.08 18.69
CA ALA A 519 9.45 -14.33 18.64
C ALA A 519 9.76 -14.70 17.19
N LEU A 520 10.93 -15.31 16.95
CA LEU A 520 11.29 -15.83 15.61
C LEU A 520 10.33 -16.96 15.21
N GLU A 521 9.92 -16.99 13.93
CA GLU A 521 9.10 -18.08 13.36
C GLU A 521 9.71 -19.47 13.50
#